data_AF-A0A8K0MB72-F1
#
_entry.id   AF-A0A8K0MB72-F1
#
_cell.length_a   1.000
_cell.length_b   1.000
_cell.length_c   1.000
_cell.angle_alpha   90.00
_cell.angle_beta   90.00
_cell.angle_gamma   90.00
#
_symmetry.space_group_name_H-M   'P 1'
#
loop_
_entity.id
_entity.type
_entity.pdbx_description
1 polymer ?
#
loop_
_entity_poly.entity_id
_entity_poly.type
_entity_poly.pdbx_seq_one_letter_code
_entity_poly.pdbx_strand_id
1 'polypeptide(L)'
;MFVGGAAHAMSILQGQGGNMGVEDGQSFWLLASNVTRDEVPAVLEKIDSTRRPKTKQVLADTRKMVREMSIDEKFSRMDFNMSYKGIHDAIRKSEANGDEK
;
A
#
# COMPACT_ATOMS: atom_id res chain seq x y z
N MET A 1 3.98 -2.14 -13.98
CA MET A 1 3.74 -2.18 -12.51
C MET A 1 4.28 -3.50 -11.96
N PHE A 2 4.87 -3.49 -10.76
CA PHE A 2 5.29 -4.69 -10.03
C PHE A 2 4.41 -4.85 -8.77
N VAL A 3 4.32 -6.06 -8.20
CA VAL A 3 3.50 -6.37 -7.01
C VAL A 3 4.24 -7.23 -6.01
N GLY A 4 3.80 -7.24 -4.75
CA GLY A 4 4.33 -8.11 -3.69
C GLY A 4 5.84 -7.94 -3.48
N GLY A 5 6.54 -9.04 -3.18
CA GLY A 5 7.99 -9.02 -2.96
C GLY A 5 8.80 -8.49 -4.16
N ALA A 6 8.26 -8.57 -5.38
CA ALA A 6 8.91 -8.00 -6.56
C ALA A 6 8.84 -6.46 -6.60
N ALA A 7 7.83 -5.86 -5.95
CA ALA A 7 7.71 -4.41 -5.82
C ALA A 7 8.34 -3.87 -4.53
N HIS A 8 8.23 -4.64 -3.43
CA HIS A 8 8.52 -4.13 -2.09
C HIS A 8 9.04 -5.19 -1.12
N ALA A 9 10.06 -5.94 -1.56
CA ALA A 9 10.84 -6.77 -0.65
C ALA A 9 11.27 -5.99 0.61
N MET A 10 10.95 -6.54 1.77
CA MET A 10 11.18 -5.92 3.07
C MET A 10 11.59 -6.95 4.12
N SER A 11 12.30 -6.51 5.17
CA SER A 11 12.65 -7.40 6.28
C SER A 11 11.40 -7.84 7.05
N ILE A 12 11.47 -9.00 7.70
CA ILE A 12 10.35 -9.57 8.47
C ILE A 12 9.99 -8.80 9.75
N LEU A 13 10.78 -7.79 10.15
CA LEU A 13 10.67 -7.14 11.46
C LEU A 13 9.28 -6.57 11.76
N GLN A 14 8.55 -6.09 10.75
CA GLN A 14 7.19 -5.56 10.93
C GLN A 14 6.07 -6.57 10.61
N GLY A 15 6.41 -7.75 10.06
CA GLY A 15 5.44 -8.75 9.63
C GLY A 15 4.51 -8.31 8.48
N GLN A 16 4.81 -7.22 7.77
CA GLN A 16 3.88 -6.61 6.79
C GLN A 16 3.98 -7.16 5.37
N GLY A 17 5.00 -7.96 5.05
CA GLY A 17 5.21 -8.44 3.66
C GLY A 17 3.99 -9.17 3.08
N GLY A 18 3.34 -10.03 3.87
CA GLY A 18 2.11 -10.73 3.47
C GLY A 18 0.94 -9.77 3.27
N ASN A 19 0.72 -8.87 4.22
CA ASN A 19 -0.36 -7.87 4.15
C ASN A 19 -0.23 -6.99 2.90
N MET A 20 0.98 -6.53 2.58
CA MET A 20 1.20 -5.71 1.38
C MET A 20 0.89 -6.47 0.09
N GLY A 21 1.22 -7.76 0.01
CA GLY A 21 0.87 -8.60 -1.13
C GLY A 21 -0.64 -8.83 -1.28
N VAL A 22 -1.35 -9.07 -0.18
CA VAL A 22 -2.81 -9.21 -0.18
C VAL A 22 -3.48 -7.91 -0.62
N GLU A 23 -3.04 -6.77 -0.09
CA GLU A 23 -3.53 -5.46 -0.48
C GLU A 23 -3.27 -5.15 -1.97
N ASP A 24 -2.12 -5.54 -2.52
CA ASP A 24 -1.87 -5.42 -3.96
C ASP A 24 -2.90 -6.25 -4.75
N GLY A 25 -3.10 -7.52 -4.40
CA GLY A 25 -4.11 -8.37 -5.06
C GLY A 25 -5.53 -7.80 -5.00
N GLN A 26 -5.94 -7.26 -3.85
CA GLN A 26 -7.24 -6.60 -3.69
C GLN A 26 -7.39 -5.39 -4.62
N SER A 27 -6.34 -4.61 -4.82
CA SER A 27 -6.39 -3.46 -5.73
C SER A 27 -6.62 -3.84 -7.19
N PHE A 28 -6.03 -4.96 -7.65
CA PHE A 28 -6.34 -5.50 -8.97
C PHE A 28 -7.79 -5.99 -9.06
N TRP A 29 -8.26 -6.71 -8.04
CA TRP A 29 -9.64 -7.19 -8.04
C TRP A 29 -10.67 -6.04 -8.12
N LEU A 30 -10.42 -4.95 -7.38
CA LEU A 30 -11.33 -3.81 -7.33
C LEU A 30 -11.27 -2.91 -8.58
N LEU A 31 -10.09 -2.71 -9.16
CA LEU A 31 -9.89 -1.71 -10.22
C LEU A 31 -9.74 -2.32 -11.62
N ALA A 32 -9.47 -3.63 -11.73
CA ALA A 32 -9.17 -4.29 -13.01
C ALA A 32 -10.13 -5.45 -13.37
N SER A 33 -11.26 -5.60 -12.65
CA SER A 33 -12.17 -6.74 -12.84
C SER A 33 -12.94 -6.74 -14.17
N ASN A 34 -13.11 -5.59 -14.83
CA ASN A 34 -13.85 -5.45 -16.09
C ASN A 34 -13.24 -4.38 -17.03
N VAL A 35 -11.90 -4.36 -17.16
CA VAL A 35 -11.22 -3.33 -17.95
C VAL A 35 -10.93 -3.82 -19.36
N THR A 36 -11.10 -2.95 -20.33
CA THR A 36 -10.68 -3.18 -21.71
C THR A 36 -9.17 -2.97 -21.85
N ARG A 37 -8.58 -3.49 -22.93
CA ARG A 37 -7.13 -3.40 -23.17
C ARG A 37 -6.62 -1.96 -23.15
N ASP A 38 -7.40 -1.02 -23.67
CA ASP A 38 -7.00 0.38 -23.80
C ASP A 38 -7.04 1.12 -22.46
N GLU A 39 -7.82 0.63 -21.49
CA GLU A 39 -7.94 1.18 -20.14
C GLU A 39 -6.85 0.67 -19.19
N VAL A 40 -6.17 -0.43 -19.55
CA VAL A 40 -5.12 -1.06 -18.71
C VAL A 40 -4.05 -0.06 -18.24
N PRO A 41 -3.48 0.83 -19.07
CA PRO A 41 -2.46 1.77 -18.61
C PRO A 41 -2.97 2.69 -17.50
N ALA A 42 -4.17 3.26 -17.66
CA ALA A 42 -4.77 4.17 -16.68
C ALA A 42 -5.12 3.45 -15.38
N VAL A 43 -5.62 2.21 -15.47
CA VAL A 43 -5.94 1.38 -14.30
C VAL A 43 -4.68 1.01 -13.53
N LEU A 44 -3.60 0.63 -14.21
CA LEU A 44 -2.32 0.34 -13.56
C LEU A 44 -1.72 1.57 -12.90
N GLU A 45 -1.87 2.75 -13.50
CA GLU A 45 -1.46 4.01 -12.88
C GLU A 45 -2.27 4.33 -11.61
N LYS A 46 -3.60 4.12 -11.65
CA LYS A 46 -4.47 4.29 -10.46
C LYS A 46 -4.10 3.32 -9.35
N ILE A 47 -3.79 2.06 -9.69
CA ILE A 47 -3.33 1.08 -8.71
C ILE A 47 -1.98 1.52 -8.11
N ASP A 48 -1.00 1.88 -8.94
CA ASP A 48 0.32 2.30 -8.46
C ASP A 48 0.25 3.55 -7.57
N SER A 49 -0.52 4.57 -7.97
CA SER A 49 -0.68 5.80 -7.19
C SER A 49 -1.39 5.56 -5.85
N THR A 50 -2.31 4.61 -5.78
CA THR A 50 -2.99 4.21 -4.53
C THR A 50 -2.06 3.41 -3.61
N ARG A 51 -1.26 2.49 -4.16
CA ARG A 51 -0.46 1.53 -3.38
C ARG A 51 0.89 2.08 -2.94
N ARG A 52 1.58 2.81 -3.82
CA ARG A 52 2.96 3.27 -3.62
C ARG A 52 3.17 4.09 -2.33
N PRO A 53 2.28 5.01 -1.93
CA PRO A 53 2.51 5.82 -0.72
C PRO A 53 2.64 4.96 0.55
N LYS A 54 1.70 4.02 0.76
CA LYS A 54 1.73 3.14 1.93
C LYS A 54 2.95 2.23 1.91
N THR A 55 3.21 1.58 0.77
CA THR A 55 4.36 0.68 0.61
C THR A 55 5.67 1.40 0.91
N LYS A 56 5.84 2.64 0.44
CA LYS A 56 7.03 3.46 0.70
C LYS A 56 7.19 3.77 2.20
N GLN A 57 6.09 4.07 2.89
CA GLN A 57 6.10 4.34 4.32
C GLN A 57 6.47 3.08 5.13
N VAL A 58 5.83 1.95 4.88
CA VAL A 58 6.11 0.67 5.55
C VAL A 58 7.57 0.24 5.34
N LEU A 59 8.11 0.39 4.13
CA LEU A 59 9.52 0.11 3.84
C LEU A 59 10.47 1.02 4.63
N ALA A 60 10.17 2.33 4.68
CA ALA A 60 10.99 3.29 5.43
C ALA A 60 10.96 2.96 6.93
N ASP A 61 9.79 2.62 7.46
CA ASP A 61 9.62 2.30 8.88
C ASP A 61 10.25 0.97 9.25
N THR A 62 10.14 -0.05 8.39
CA THR A 62 10.84 -1.34 8.56
C THR A 62 12.35 -1.14 8.65
N ARG A 63 12.94 -0.29 7.80
CA ARG A 63 14.38 0.03 7.85
C ARG A 63 14.77 0.74 9.13
N LYS A 64 13.91 1.64 9.63
CA LYS A 64 14.14 2.33 10.91
C LYS A 64 14.07 1.38 12.10
N MET A 65 13.30 0.31 12.05
CA MET A 65 13.23 -0.67 13.16
C MET A 65 14.50 -1.49 13.36
N VAL A 66 15.39 -1.51 12.36
CA VAL A 66 16.74 -2.09 12.51
C VAL A 66 17.57 -1.25 13.51
N ARG A 67 17.21 0.03 13.70
CA ARG A 67 17.80 0.92 14.71
C ARG A 67 16.96 0.87 15.99
N GLU A 68 17.58 1.13 17.13
CA GLU A 68 16.86 1.23 18.40
C GLU A 68 15.75 2.29 18.30
N MET A 69 14.50 1.86 18.43
CA MET A 69 13.32 2.73 18.45
C MET A 69 12.69 2.73 19.83
N SER A 70 12.09 3.86 20.19
CA SER A 70 11.30 3.94 21.40
C SER A 70 10.07 3.03 21.32
N ILE A 71 9.51 2.71 22.48
CA ILE A 71 8.28 1.92 22.58
C ILE A 71 7.10 2.67 21.93
N ASP A 72 7.01 3.99 22.11
CA ASP A 72 5.95 4.82 21.52
C ASP A 72 6.00 4.82 19.99
N GLU A 73 7.20 4.85 19.40
CA GLU A 73 7.38 4.76 17.95
C GLU A 73 6.99 3.38 17.41
N LYS A 74 7.20 2.31 18.19
CA LYS A 74 6.74 0.96 17.82
C LYS A 74 5.21 0.89 17.82
N PHE A 75 4.56 1.45 18.86
CA PHE A 75 3.11 1.47 18.94
C PHE A 75 2.45 2.31 17.86
N SER A 76 2.97 3.51 17.55
CA SER A 76 2.38 4.35 16.50
C SER A 76 2.44 3.72 15.11
N ARG A 77 3.52 2.98 14.80
CA ARG A 77 3.65 2.24 13.53
C ARG A 77 2.77 1.00 13.49
N MET A 78 2.63 0.32 14.62
CA MET A 78 1.70 -0.79 14.74
C MET A 78 0.27 -0.30 14.50
N ASP A 79 -0.11 0.81 15.14
CA ASP A 79 -1.41 1.44 14.96
C ASP A 79 -1.63 1.86 13.50
N PHE A 80 -0.68 2.50 12.84
CA PHE A 80 -0.77 2.84 11.41
C PHE A 80 -1.05 1.61 10.52
N ASN A 81 -0.38 0.49 10.79
CA ASN A 81 -0.57 -0.73 10.01
C ASN A 81 -1.92 -1.41 10.30
N MET A 82 -2.34 -1.45 11.56
CA MET A 82 -3.54 -2.18 12.01
C MET A 82 -4.84 -1.39 11.86
N SER A 83 -4.79 -0.06 11.95
CA SER A 83 -5.93 0.83 11.74
C SER A 83 -6.24 1.10 10.26
N TYR A 84 -5.39 0.62 9.35
CA TYR A 84 -5.59 0.77 7.92
C TYR A 84 -6.87 0.05 7.47
N LYS A 85 -7.85 0.80 6.99
CA LYS A 85 -9.16 0.31 6.55
C LYS A 85 -9.15 -0.41 5.20
N GLY A 86 -7.97 -0.84 4.73
CA GLY A 86 -7.81 -1.57 3.48
C GLY A 86 -7.86 -0.69 2.23
N ILE A 87 -7.80 -1.34 1.07
CA ILE A 87 -7.73 -0.70 -0.25
C ILE A 87 -8.98 0.13 -0.57
N HIS A 88 -10.16 -0.29 -0.13
CA HIS A 88 -11.41 0.43 -0.37
C HIS A 88 -11.38 1.87 0.14
N ASP A 89 -10.82 2.10 1.32
CA ASP A 89 -10.71 3.44 1.89
C ASP A 89 -9.65 4.28 1.16
N ALA A 90 -8.54 3.66 0.76
CA ALA A 90 -7.50 4.32 -0.02
C ALA A 90 -7.98 4.76 -1.41
N ILE A 91 -8.76 3.92 -2.11
CA ILE A 91 -9.37 4.28 -3.39
C ILE A 91 -10.35 5.43 -3.21
N ARG A 92 -11.26 5.33 -2.22
CA ARG A 92 -12.24 6.40 -1.94
C ARG A 92 -11.56 7.75 -1.68
N LYS A 93 -10.46 7.77 -0.92
CA LYS A 93 -9.67 8.97 -0.66
C LYS A 93 -8.97 9.49 -1.91
N SER A 94 -8.46 8.59 -2.75
CA SER A 94 -7.84 8.98 -4.03
C SER A 94 -8.85 9.64 -4.98
N GLU A 95 -10.10 9.20 -4.95
CA GLU A 95 -11.20 9.76 -5.75
C GLU A 95 -11.65 11.11 -5.18
N ALA A 96 -11.85 11.21 -3.87
CA ALA A 96 -12.19 12.49 -3.22
C ALA A 96 -11.12 13.58 -3.43
N ASN A 97 -9.84 13.21 -3.46
CA ASN A 97 -8.75 14.15 -3.72
C ASN A 97 -8.56 14.47 -5.22
N GLY A 98 -9.22 13.71 -6.11
CA GLY A 98 -9.23 13.95 -7.56
C GLY A 98 -10.23 15.02 -8.00
N ASP A 99 -11.26 15.28 -7.19
CA ASP A 99 -12.34 16.25 -7.44
C ASP A 99 -12.03 17.69 -6.97
N GLU A 100 -10.88 17.91 -6.32
CA GLU A 100 -10.41 19.24 -5.88
C GLU A 100 -9.44 19.92 -6.87
N LYS A 101 -9.39 19.49 -8.13
CA LYS A 101 -8.59 20.14 -9.18
C LYS A 101 -9.42 20.92 -10.19
#